data_AF-A0A2E7H0J4-F1
#
_entry.id   AF-A0A2E7H0J4-F1
#
_cell.length_a   1.000
_cell.length_b   1.000
_cell.length_c   1.000
_cell.angle_alpha   90.00
_cell.angle_beta   90.00
_cell.angle_gamma   90.00
#
_symmetry.space_group_name_H-M   'P 1'
#
loop_
_entity.id
_entity.type
_entity.pdbx_description
1 polymer ?
#
loop_
_entity_poly.entity_id
_entity_poly.type
_entity_poly.pdbx_seq_one_letter_code
_entity_poly.pdbx_strand_id
1 'polypeptide(L)'
;MGLRDWLKSKSTSRDEDDTDGGSADTEAAEKRAFAALQASKTTEALSLFDEDDPHPVPAEAIEAPYDASEAGLDDLLSEVEESFTHVNEVEIADVTDLDDPYADAVIEGDLPQPVVFDDEEKTGSV
;
A
#
# COMPACT_ATOMS: atom_id res chain seq x y z
N MET A 1 -0.19 -34.09 -20.64
CA MET A 1 1.26 -34.19 -20.33
C MET A 1 1.47 -33.45 -19.02
N GLY A 2 1.54 -34.18 -17.91
CA GLY A 2 1.54 -33.58 -16.56
C GLY A 2 2.94 -33.50 -15.95
N LEU A 3 3.09 -32.73 -14.86
CA LEU A 3 4.33 -32.62 -14.07
C LEU A 3 4.89 -33.98 -13.63
N ARG A 4 4.02 -34.99 -13.53
CA ARG A 4 4.39 -36.38 -13.24
C ARG A 4 5.20 -37.05 -14.34
N ASP A 5 5.05 -36.66 -15.61
CA ASP A 5 5.88 -37.15 -16.71
C ASP A 5 7.26 -36.48 -16.70
N TRP A 6 7.32 -35.18 -16.37
CA TRP A 6 8.58 -34.44 -16.28
C TRP A 6 9.50 -34.97 -15.17
N LEU A 7 8.94 -35.37 -14.03
CA LEU A 7 9.73 -35.92 -12.93
C LEU A 7 10.35 -37.29 -13.29
N LYS A 8 9.61 -38.13 -14.03
CA LYS A 8 10.08 -39.46 -14.44
C LYS A 8 11.12 -39.40 -15.56
N SER A 9 11.09 -38.38 -16.42
CA SER A 9 12.11 -38.24 -17.46
C SER A 9 13.49 -37.89 -16.89
N LYS A 10 13.54 -37.24 -15.73
CA LYS A 10 14.79 -36.73 -15.14
C LYS A 10 15.58 -37.77 -14.35
N SER A 11 14.95 -38.86 -13.93
CA SER A 11 15.61 -39.90 -13.12
C SER A 11 16.44 -40.90 -13.93
N THR A 12 16.31 -40.91 -15.25
CA THR A 12 16.91 -41.95 -16.11
C THR A 12 18.22 -41.52 -16.77
N SER A 13 18.67 -40.28 -16.54
CA SER A 13 19.93 -39.75 -17.08
C SER A 13 20.86 -39.36 -15.93
N ARG A 14 21.46 -40.37 -15.28
CA ARG A 14 22.63 -40.12 -14.43
C ARG A 14 23.59 -41.27 -14.63
N ASP A 15 24.37 -41.15 -15.70
CA ASP A 15 25.63 -41.87 -15.84
C ASP A 15 26.52 -41.49 -14.65
N GLU A 16 27.00 -42.52 -13.98
CA GLU A 16 28.08 -42.46 -13.02
C GLU A 16 29.35 -42.11 -13.79
N ASP A 17 29.96 -40.96 -13.48
CA ASP A 17 31.35 -40.71 -13.84
C ASP A 17 32.14 -40.36 -12.58
N ASP A 18 33.21 -41.12 -12.45
CA ASP A 18 34.06 -41.33 -11.30
C ASP A 18 35.36 -40.58 -11.61
N THR A 19 35.55 -39.39 -11.04
CA THR A 19 36.85 -38.69 -11.09
C THR A 19 37.11 -37.88 -9.83
N ASP A 20 37.50 -38.59 -8.78
CA ASP A 20 38.20 -38.08 -7.62
C ASP A 20 39.63 -37.68 -8.03
N GLY A 21 39.84 -36.40 -8.37
CA GLY A 21 41.15 -35.88 -8.77
C GLY A 21 41.22 -34.44 -9.30
N GLY A 22 40.08 -33.81 -9.63
CA GLY A 22 40.02 -32.44 -10.20
C GLY A 22 39.58 -31.32 -9.26
N SER A 23 39.13 -31.64 -8.04
CA SER A 23 38.32 -30.73 -7.20
C SER A 23 39.01 -29.40 -6.85
N ALA A 24 40.31 -29.43 -6.55
CA ALA A 24 41.00 -28.23 -6.07
C ALA A 24 41.22 -27.17 -7.17
N ASP A 25 41.44 -27.59 -8.42
CA ASP A 25 41.70 -26.68 -9.54
C ASP A 25 40.39 -26.13 -10.11
N THR A 26 39.34 -26.95 -10.11
CA THR A 26 37.97 -26.52 -10.44
C THR A 26 37.43 -25.54 -9.39
N GLU A 27 37.63 -25.82 -8.10
CA GLU A 27 37.25 -24.88 -7.02
C GLU A 27 38.01 -23.55 -7.11
N ALA A 28 39.29 -23.58 -7.48
CA ALA A 28 40.08 -22.36 -7.67
C ALA A 28 39.60 -21.56 -8.90
N ALA A 29 39.19 -22.22 -9.97
CA ALA A 29 38.59 -21.58 -11.14
C ALA A 29 37.21 -20.97 -10.81
N GLU A 30 36.36 -21.69 -10.07
CA GLU A 30 35.06 -21.22 -9.63
C GLU A 30 35.16 -20.02 -8.67
N LYS A 31 36.11 -20.04 -7.72
CA LYS A 31 36.38 -18.89 -6.84
C LYS A 31 36.80 -17.65 -7.62
N ARG A 32 37.61 -17.80 -8.68
CA ARG A 32 38.00 -16.69 -9.56
C ARG A 32 36.81 -16.18 -10.39
N ALA A 33 36.00 -17.08 -10.94
CA ALA A 33 34.81 -16.70 -11.70
C ALA A 33 33.78 -15.97 -10.82
N PHE A 34 33.57 -16.44 -9.60
CA PHE A 34 32.70 -15.80 -8.63
C PHE A 34 33.21 -14.43 -8.21
N ALA A 35 34.52 -14.28 -7.95
CA ALA A 35 35.13 -12.99 -7.64
C ALA A 35 34.99 -11.99 -8.79
N ALA A 36 35.13 -12.45 -10.04
CA ALA A 36 34.92 -11.62 -11.22
C ALA A 36 33.46 -11.16 -11.36
N LEU A 37 32.51 -12.05 -11.07
CA LEU A 37 31.07 -11.75 -11.09
C LEU A 37 30.68 -10.79 -9.97
N GLN A 38 31.24 -10.95 -8.77
CA GLN A 38 31.06 -10.00 -7.68
C GLN A 38 31.59 -8.62 -8.08
N ALA A 39 32.80 -8.54 -8.64
CA ALA A 39 33.37 -7.29 -9.09
C ALA A 39 32.47 -6.60 -10.13
N SER A 40 31.97 -7.31 -11.15
CA SER A 40 31.10 -6.72 -12.17
C SER A 40 29.77 -6.22 -11.59
N LYS A 41 29.17 -6.98 -10.67
CA LYS A 41 27.93 -6.56 -10.00
C LYS A 41 28.14 -5.36 -9.09
N THR A 42 29.28 -5.29 -8.40
CA THR A 42 29.60 -4.12 -7.56
C THR A 42 29.80 -2.87 -8.40
N THR A 43 30.47 -2.95 -9.55
CA THR A 43 30.63 -1.80 -10.45
C THR A 43 29.31 -1.33 -11.04
N GLU A 44 28.44 -2.27 -11.43
CA GLU A 44 27.10 -1.95 -11.94
C GLU A 44 26.23 -1.31 -10.85
N ALA A 45 26.25 -1.84 -9.63
CA ALA A 45 25.50 -1.28 -8.51
C ALA A 45 25.99 0.13 -8.16
N LEU A 46 27.31 0.38 -8.15
CA LEU A 46 27.86 1.72 -7.89
C LEU A 46 27.47 2.71 -9.00
N SER A 47 27.44 2.27 -10.25
CA SER A 47 27.00 3.11 -11.37
C SER A 47 25.54 3.57 -11.27
N LEU A 48 24.68 2.88 -10.52
CA LEU A 48 23.29 3.31 -10.27
C LEU A 48 23.21 4.47 -9.28
N PHE A 49 24.24 4.67 -8.45
CA PHE A 49 24.30 5.76 -7.48
C PHE A 49 25.07 6.98 -8.01
N ASP A 50 25.78 6.84 -9.14
CA ASP A 50 26.44 7.94 -9.86
C ASP A 50 25.47 8.70 -10.78
N GLU A 51 24.19 8.32 -10.83
CA GLU A 51 23.16 9.19 -11.42
C GLU A 51 23.12 10.46 -10.57
N ASP A 52 23.44 11.61 -11.18
CA ASP A 52 23.43 12.93 -10.54
C ASP A 52 22.03 13.17 -9.95
N ASP A 53 21.82 12.73 -8.71
CA ASP A 53 20.62 13.01 -7.94
C ASP A 53 20.53 14.54 -7.91
N PRO A 54 19.54 15.15 -8.57
CA PRO A 54 19.53 16.59 -8.78
C PRO A 54 19.57 17.22 -7.40
N HIS A 55 20.73 17.82 -7.07
CA HIS A 55 20.88 18.53 -5.81
C HIS A 55 19.68 19.47 -5.70
N PRO A 56 18.88 19.37 -4.63
CA PRO A 56 17.70 20.21 -4.50
C PRO A 56 18.19 21.65 -4.55
N VAL A 57 17.90 22.32 -5.66
CA VAL A 57 18.16 23.74 -5.79
C VAL A 57 17.36 24.36 -4.67
N PRO A 58 17.99 25.12 -3.75
CA PRO A 58 17.24 25.77 -2.70
C PRO A 58 16.17 26.60 -3.40
N ALA A 59 14.90 26.24 -3.17
CA ALA A 59 13.80 26.98 -3.73
C ALA A 59 14.00 28.44 -3.29
N GLU A 60 13.98 29.37 -4.26
CA GLU A 60 13.94 30.78 -3.94
C GLU A 60 12.76 30.97 -2.96
N ALA A 61 13.03 31.56 -1.81
CA ALA A 61 12.02 31.79 -0.80
C ALA A 61 10.99 32.76 -1.39
N ILE A 62 9.88 32.21 -1.89
CA ILE A 62 8.73 33.00 -2.33
C ILE A 62 8.05 33.46 -1.05
N GLU A 63 7.99 34.78 -0.88
CA GLU A 63 7.28 35.40 0.24
C GLU A 63 5.81 34.94 0.20
N ALA A 64 5.39 34.29 1.29
CA ALA A 64 4.01 33.83 1.40
C ALA A 64 3.10 35.06 1.51
N PRO A 65 1.94 35.10 0.83
CA PRO A 65 1.01 36.24 0.93
C PRO A 65 0.54 36.58 2.36
N TYR A 66 0.77 35.68 3.32
CA TYR A 66 0.45 35.83 4.73
C TYR A 66 1.62 35.31 5.61
N ASP A 67 2.84 35.79 5.37
CA ASP A 67 3.97 35.50 6.25
C ASP A 67 3.84 36.28 7.57
N ALA A 68 3.47 35.57 8.64
CA ALA A 68 3.32 36.13 9.97
C ALA A 68 4.64 36.11 10.78
N SER A 69 5.77 35.71 10.19
CA SER A 69 7.06 35.66 10.89
C SER A 69 7.56 37.03 11.33
N GLU A 70 7.11 38.10 10.67
CA GLU A 70 7.40 39.49 11.03
C GLU A 70 6.32 40.13 11.93
N ALA A 71 5.20 39.43 12.20
CA ALA A 71 4.11 39.98 13.01
C ALA A 71 4.53 40.11 14.49
N GLY A 72 4.25 41.28 15.06
CA GLY A 72 4.52 41.58 16.47
C GLY A 72 3.42 41.06 17.40
N LEU A 73 3.73 40.98 18.70
CA LEU A 73 2.70 40.73 19.73
C LEU A 73 1.60 41.81 19.71
N ASP A 74 1.95 43.04 19.35
CA ASP A 74 0.99 44.14 19.25
C ASP A 74 -0.03 43.94 18.11
N ASP A 75 0.36 43.28 17.02
CA ASP A 75 -0.55 42.97 15.92
C ASP A 75 -1.58 41.89 16.34
N LEU A 76 -1.17 40.95 17.19
CA LEU A 76 -2.05 39.91 17.77
C LEU A 76 -3.04 40.49 18.80
N LEU A 77 -2.64 41.54 19.51
CA LEU A 77 -3.46 42.21 20.52
C LEU A 77 -4.33 43.32 19.90
N SER A 78 -4.06 43.68 18.66
CA SER A 78 -4.93 44.57 17.89
C SER A 78 -6.17 43.79 17.46
N GLU A 79 -7.28 44.02 18.17
CA GLU A 79 -8.59 43.53 17.73
C GLU A 79 -8.98 44.30 16.46
N VAL A 80 -8.69 43.70 15.29
CA VAL A 80 -9.30 44.15 14.04
C VAL A 80 -10.73 43.61 14.03
N GLU A 81 -11.68 44.41 14.53
CA GLU A 81 -13.11 44.19 14.37
C GLU A 81 -13.53 44.39 12.89
N GLU A 82 -13.00 43.58 11.96
CA GLU A 82 -13.52 43.52 10.59
C GLU A 82 -14.33 42.24 10.41
N SER A 83 -15.49 42.22 11.07
CA SER A 83 -16.47 41.13 11.03
C SER A 83 -17.35 41.19 9.76
N PHE A 84 -16.73 41.25 8.58
CA PHE A 84 -17.45 41.36 7.29
C PHE A 84 -18.28 40.11 6.89
N THR A 85 -18.26 39.03 7.67
CA THR A 85 -18.95 37.76 7.36
C THR A 85 -20.26 37.52 8.12
N HIS A 86 -20.67 38.36 9.06
CA HIS A 86 -21.83 38.10 9.94
C HIS A 86 -23.20 38.43 9.33
N VAL A 87 -23.25 38.73 8.03
CA VAL A 87 -24.51 39.14 7.36
C VAL A 87 -25.44 37.95 7.08
N ASN A 88 -24.95 36.71 7.12
CA ASN A 88 -25.70 35.52 6.70
C ASN A 88 -25.74 34.42 7.78
N GLU A 89 -25.94 34.77 9.04
CA GLU A 89 -26.27 33.77 10.06
C GLU A 89 -27.71 33.28 9.84
N VAL A 90 -27.88 31.98 9.60
CA VAL A 90 -29.19 31.33 9.52
C VAL A 90 -29.41 30.60 10.84
N GLU A 91 -30.44 31.01 11.57
CA GLU A 91 -30.91 30.30 12.76
C GLU A 91 -31.52 28.96 12.34
N ILE A 92 -30.86 27.86 12.70
CA ILE A 92 -31.38 26.51 12.46
C ILE A 92 -32.21 26.13 13.67
N ALA A 93 -33.52 25.91 13.47
CA ALA A 93 -34.39 25.40 14.52
C ALA A 93 -33.94 23.99 14.96
N ASP A 94 -34.05 23.70 16.25
CA ASP A 94 -33.72 22.39 16.80
C ASP A 94 -34.63 21.32 16.19
N VAL A 95 -34.03 20.30 15.56
CA VAL A 95 -34.77 19.20 14.96
C VAL A 95 -35.51 18.34 15.99
N THR A 96 -35.15 18.44 17.28
CA THR A 96 -35.86 17.76 18.37
C THR A 96 -37.18 18.42 18.72
N ASP A 97 -37.40 19.67 18.33
CA ASP A 97 -38.67 20.38 18.47
C ASP A 97 -39.65 20.09 17.31
N LEU A 98 -39.21 19.37 16.28
CA LEU A 98 -40.05 18.97 15.15
C LEU A 98 -40.81 17.68 15.50
N ASP A 99 -42.12 17.69 15.29
CA ASP A 99 -42.96 16.50 15.44
C ASP A 99 -42.52 15.39 14.47
N ASP A 100 -42.45 14.13 14.95
CA ASP A 100 -42.08 12.99 14.12
C ASP A 100 -43.17 12.71 13.08
N PRO A 101 -42.88 12.84 11.76
CA PRO A 101 -43.87 12.61 10.71
C PRO A 101 -44.35 11.16 10.64
N TYR A 102 -43.65 10.21 11.29
CA TYR A 102 -44.01 8.80 11.34
C TYR A 102 -44.63 8.39 12.68
N ALA A 103 -44.91 9.32 13.60
CA ALA A 103 -45.50 9.01 14.91
C ALA A 103 -46.79 8.17 14.81
N ASP A 104 -47.62 8.46 13.80
CA ASP A 104 -48.88 7.75 13.54
C ASP A 104 -48.79 6.77 12.35
N ALA A 105 -47.59 6.51 11.83
CA ALA A 105 -47.43 5.65 10.66
C ALA A 105 -47.63 4.18 11.04
N VAL A 106 -48.58 3.53 10.36
CA VAL A 106 -48.79 2.08 10.44
C VAL A 106 -48.11 1.42 9.24
N ILE A 107 -47.16 0.52 9.51
CA ILE A 107 -46.51 -0.29 8.48
C ILE A 107 -47.33 -1.57 8.29
N GLU A 108 -48.00 -1.71 7.15
CA GLU A 108 -48.74 -2.92 6.77
C GLU A 108 -47.86 -3.82 5.90
N GLY A 109 -47.73 -5.09 6.27
CA GLY A 109 -46.99 -6.08 5.50
C GLY A 109 -46.77 -7.38 6.26
N ASP A 110 -46.58 -8.47 5.54
CA ASP A 110 -46.23 -9.76 6.13
C ASP A 110 -44.78 -9.75 6.61
N LEU A 111 -44.54 -10.23 7.83
CA LEU A 111 -43.19 -10.50 8.30
C LEU A 111 -42.63 -11.74 7.58
N PRO A 112 -41.38 -11.70 7.09
CA PRO A 112 -40.79 -12.88 6.47
C PRO A 112 -40.71 -14.02 7.50
N GLN A 113 -41.21 -15.20 7.11
CA GLN A 113 -41.11 -16.39 7.94
C GLN A 113 -39.75 -17.08 7.72
N PRO A 114 -39.10 -17.57 8.79
CA PRO A 114 -37.87 -18.32 8.66
C PRO A 114 -38.15 -19.65 7.94
N VAL A 115 -37.36 -19.94 6.90
CA VAL A 115 -37.39 -21.24 6.21
C VAL A 115 -36.66 -22.26 7.09
N VAL A 116 -37.39 -23.27 7.56
CA VAL A 116 -36.79 -24.43 8.23
C VAL A 116 -36.41 -25.43 7.14
N PHE A 117 -35.12 -25.70 6.99
CA PHE A 117 -34.63 -26.79 6.15
C PHE A 117 -34.78 -28.09 6.93
N ASP A 118 -35.60 -29.01 6.41
CA ASP A 118 -35.66 -30.38 6.93
C ASP A 118 -34.34 -31.08 6.58
N ASP A 119 -33.69 -31.70 7.56
CA ASP A 119 -32.36 -32.31 7.42
C ASP A 119 -32.31 -33.52 6.44
N GLU A 120 -33.45 -33.87 5.82
CA GLU A 120 -33.56 -34.95 4.84
C GLU A 120 -32.93 -34.61 3.47
N GLU A 121 -32.65 -33.34 3.16
CA GLU A 121 -31.97 -32.96 1.89
C GLU A 121 -30.44 -33.17 1.90
N LYS A 122 -29.84 -33.66 3.01
CA LYS A 122 -28.40 -33.90 3.14
C LYS A 122 -27.93 -35.32 2.77
N THR A 123 -28.58 -36.00 1.82
CA THR A 123 -28.06 -37.29 1.32
C THR A 123 -27.23 -37.17 0.03
N GLY A 124 -26.94 -35.96 -0.45
CA GLY A 124 -25.94 -35.73 -1.49
C GLY A 124 -24.52 -35.80 -0.91
N SER A 125 -24.01 -37.02 -0.71
CA SER A 125 -22.61 -37.27 -0.34
C SER A 125 -21.65 -36.69 -1.39
N VAL A 126 -20.58 -36.05 -0.90
CA VAL A 126 -19.35 -35.66 -1.62
C VAL A 126 -18.79 -36.83 -2.43
#